data_AF-B2ZT66-F1
#
_entry.id   AF-B2ZT66-F1
#
_cell.length_a   1.000
_cell.length_b   1.000
_cell.length_c   1.000
_cell.angle_alpha   90.00
_cell.angle_beta   90.00
_cell.angle_gamma   90.00
#
_symmetry.space_group_name_H-M   'P 1'
#
loop_
_entity.id
_entity.type
_entity.pdbx_description
1 polymer ?
#
loop_
_entity_poly.entity_id
_entity_poly.type
_entity_poly.pdbx_seq_one_letter_code
_entity_poly.pdbx_strand_id
1 'polypeptide(L)' 'VNYISRRQALKKLQLSLKDFRRLCILKGIYPHEPAHKKKVNKGSTENRVWYYR' A
#
# COMPACT_ATOMS: atom_id res chain seq x y z
N VAL A 1 11.78 6.78 -4.04
CA VAL A 1 10.37 6.80 -3.58
C VAL A 1 10.09 5.53 -2.80
N ASN A 2 9.68 5.65 -1.54
CA ASN A 2 9.41 4.49 -0.69
C ASN A 2 7.94 4.09 -0.80
N TYR A 3 7.70 2.80 -1.04
CA TYR A 3 6.37 2.22 -1.11
C TYR A 3 6.05 1.42 0.14
N ILE A 4 4.78 1.42 0.55
CA ILE A 4 4.25 0.58 1.61
C ILE A 4 3.12 -0.28 1.06
N SER A 5 3.10 -1.56 1.40
CA SER A 5 2.01 -2.44 0.99
C SER A 5 0.76 -2.16 1.81
N ARG A 6 -0.43 -2.45 1.26
CA ARG A 6 -1.71 -2.32 1.99
C ARG A 6 -1.67 -2.96 3.38
N ARG A 7 -1.13 -4.18 3.48
CA ARG A 7 -1.06 -4.93 4.76
C ARG A 7 -0.16 -4.25 5.79
N GLN A 8 0.97 -3.68 5.34
CA GLN A 8 1.85 -2.93 6.22
C GLN A 8 1.22 -1.61 6.66
N ALA A 9 0.52 -0.91 5.76
CA ALA A 9 -0.21 0.33 6.09
C ALA A 9 -1.29 0.07 7.14
N LEU A 10 -2.08 -1.00 6.98
CA LEU A 10 -3.08 -1.43 7.96
C LEU A 10 -2.45 -1.72 9.32
N LYS A 11 -1.34 -2.48 9.37
CA LYS A 11 -0.65 -2.80 10.61
C LYS A 11 -0.06 -1.57 11.31
N LYS A 12 0.44 -0.60 10.52
CA LYS A 12 1.04 0.63 11.05
C LYS A 12 -0.02 1.59 11.60
N LEU A 13 -1.15 1.73 10.91
CA LEU A 13 -2.24 2.62 11.31
C LEU A 13 -3.18 1.98 12.33
N GLN A 14 -3.06 0.66 12.55
CA GLN A 14 -3.92 -0.12 13.46
C GLN A 14 -5.41 0.02 13.12
N LEU A 15 -5.72 0.08 11.82
CA LEU A 15 -7.08 0.24 11.31
C LEU A 15 -7.64 -1.06 10.73
N SER A 16 -8.96 -1.18 10.75
CA SER A 16 -9.67 -2.17 9.95
C SER A 16 -9.54 -1.85 8.46
N LEU A 17 -9.76 -2.84 7.59
CA LEU A 17 -9.75 -2.62 6.13
C LEU A 17 -10.82 -1.61 5.69
N LYS A 18 -11.97 -1.60 6.37
CA LYS A 18 -13.09 -0.69 6.06
C LYS A 18 -12.71 0.76 6.35
N ASP A 19 -12.12 1.01 7.51
CA ASP A 19 -11.74 2.37 7.93
C ASP A 19 -10.55 2.87 7.12
N PHE A 20 -9.60 1.99 6.80
CA PHE A 20 -8.51 2.32 5.90
C PHE A 20 -9.00 2.77 4.52
N ARG A 21 -9.97 2.07 3.93
CA ARG A 21 -10.56 2.47 2.63
C ARG A 21 -11.26 3.83 2.70
N ARG A 22 -12.04 4.06 3.76
CA ARG A 22 -12.69 5.38 4.00
C ARG A 22 -11.65 6.48 4.12
N LEU A 23 -10.59 6.25 4.90
CA LEU A 23 -9.49 7.19 5.08
C LEU A 23 -8.78 7.48 3.76
N CYS A 24 -8.51 6.45 2.94
CA CYS A 24 -7.90 6.63 1.62
C CYS A 24 -8.72 7.55 0.72
N ILE A 25 -10.05 7.39 0.70
CA ILE A 25 -10.95 8.27 -0.08
C ILE A 25 -10.89 9.70 0.47
N LEU A 26 -11.06 9.86 1.78
CA LEU A 26 -11.09 11.18 2.42
C LEU A 26 -9.76 11.94 2.30
N LYS A 27 -8.64 11.22 2.23
CA LYS A 27 -7.30 11.80 2.08
C LYS A 27 -6.82 11.85 0.62
N GLY A 28 -7.62 11.36 -0.33
CA GLY A 28 -7.21 11.27 -1.74
C GLY A 28 -5.98 10.38 -1.98
N ILE A 29 -5.78 9.36 -1.14
CA ILE A 29 -4.66 8.42 -1.23
C ILE A 29 -5.09 7.23 -2.09
N TYR A 30 -4.46 7.09 -3.25
CA TYR A 30 -4.74 6.01 -4.19
C TYR A 30 -3.57 5.02 -4.27
N PRO A 31 -3.85 3.76 -4.65
CA PRO A 31 -2.80 2.80 -4.90
C PRO A 31 -2.00 3.20 -6.15
N HIS A 32 -0.69 2.96 -6.10
CA HIS A 32 0.23 3.22 -7.21
C HIS A 32 0.96 1.94 -7.61
N GLU A 33 1.21 1.77 -8.90
CA GLU A 33 2.10 0.73 -9.36
C GLU A 33 3.57 1.18 -9.26
N PRO A 34 4.42 0.47 -8.50
CA PRO A 34 5.83 0.80 -8.45
C PRO A 34 6.51 0.45 -9.78
N ALA A 35 7.36 1.36 -10.28
CA ALA A 35 8.10 1.16 -11.53
C ALA A 35 8.98 -0.11 -11.50
N HIS A 36 9.55 -0.45 -10.34
CA HIS A 36 10.38 -1.63 -10.15
C HIS A 36 9.72 -2.67 -9.23
N LYS A 37 8.66 -3.33 -9.72
CA LYS A 37 7.84 -4.31 -8.97
C LYS A 37 8.69 -5.37 -8.24
N LYS A 38 9.68 -5.98 -8.91
CA LYS A 38 10.56 -7.01 -8.32
C LYS A 38 11.38 -6.51 -7.12
N LYS A 39 11.91 -5.29 -7.19
CA LYS A 39 12.71 -4.68 -6.12
C LYS A 39 11.84 -4.40 -4.89
N VAL A 40 10.65 -3.86 -5.11
CA VAL A 40 9.70 -3.52 -4.04
C VAL A 40 9.08 -4.76 -3.40
N ASN A 41 8.80 -5.79 -4.20
CA ASN A 41 8.34 -7.10 -3.73
C ASN A 41 9.46 -7.98 -3.12
N LYS A 42 10.71 -7.50 -3.04
CA LYS A 42 11.87 -8.28 -2.54
C LYS A 42 12.03 -9.63 -3.25
N GLY A 43 11.85 -9.66 -4.58
CA GLY A 43 11.96 -10.87 -5.39
C GLY A 43 10.66 -11.69 -5.53
N SER A 44 9.60 -11.35 -4.79
CA SER A 44 8.29 -12.01 -4.96
C SER A 44 7.57 -11.56 -6.24
N THR A 45 6.90 -12.50 -6.90
CA THR A 45 6.05 -12.27 -8.08
C THR A 45 4.58 -11.99 -7.72
N GLU A 46 4.22 -11.98 -6.44
CA GLU A 46 2.85 -11.72 -6.00
C GLU A 46 2.38 -10.32 -6.42
N ASN A 47 1.13 -10.25 -6.91
CA ASN A 47 0.50 -8.98 -7.20
C ASN A 47 0.05 -8.30 -5.89
N ARG A 48 0.66 -7.16 -5.56
CA ARG A 48 0.38 -6.43 -4.31
C ARG A 48 -0.01 -4.99 -4.63
N VAL A 49 -0.93 -4.48 -3.81
CA VAL A 49 -1.34 -3.08 -3.84
C VAL A 49 -0.37 -2.26 -3.01
N TRP A 50 0.24 -1.27 -3.66
CA TRP A 50 1.25 -0.39 -3.08
C TRP A 50 0.71 1.03 -2.92
N TYR A 51 1.11 1.69 -1.85
CA TYR A 51 0.86 3.09 -1.56
C TYR A 51 2.18 3.81 -1.38
N TYR A 52 2.20 5.13 -1.55
CA TYR A 52 3.34 5.92 -1.11
C TYR A 52 3.43 5.90 0.42
N ARG A 53 4.66 5.79 0.91
CA ARG A 53 4.96 5.81 2.34
C ARG A 53 4.98 7.22 2.89
#